data_AF-A0A1B6AUJ7-F1
#
_entry.id   AF-A0A1B6AUJ7-F1
#
_cell.length_a   1.000
_cell.length_b   1.000
_cell.length_c   1.000
_cell.angle_alpha   90.00
_cell.angle_beta   90.00
_cell.angle_gamma   90.00
#
_symmetry.space_group_name_H-M   'P 1'
#
loop_
_entity.id
_entity.type
_entity.pdbx_description
1 polymer ?
#
loop_
_entity_poly.entity_id
_entity_poly.type
_entity_poly.pdbx_seq_one_letter_code
_entity_poly.pdbx_strand_id
1 'polypeptide(L)'
;MPFEEYAEAWIQRRRGVIPATIQDIKGLLKNHVYPELGSRRINTFDSLVIEQYIATMERNGLGLAVQKNSFTRLKSVLRDAHRRGAIPDDPFLDVIPPQYNPERAIIPTLEELTQIRTAGDDADFHLVVDLKRHGKSGSKPPRRASATTA
;
A
#
# COMPACT_ATOMS: atom_id res chain seq x y z
N MET A 1 4.85 -24.78 8.68
CA MET A 1 3.81 -23.75 8.56
C MET A 1 3.86 -23.16 7.16
N PRO A 2 2.75 -23.23 6.40
CA PRO A 2 2.57 -22.48 5.15
C PRO A 2 2.61 -20.96 5.40
N PHE A 3 2.93 -20.19 4.36
CA PHE A 3 3.00 -18.74 4.41
C PHE A 3 1.66 -18.11 4.77
N GLU A 4 0.58 -18.59 4.17
CA GLU A 4 -0.77 -18.07 4.42
C GLU A 4 -1.15 -18.20 5.90
N GLU A 5 -0.91 -19.35 6.52
CA GLU A 5 -1.15 -19.58 7.94
C GLU A 5 -0.33 -18.61 8.81
N TYR A 6 0.95 -18.42 8.48
CA TYR A 6 1.82 -17.47 9.18
C TYR A 6 1.32 -16.03 9.03
N ALA A 7 0.88 -15.65 7.82
CA ALA A 7 0.40 -14.31 7.52
C ALA A 7 -0.89 -13.99 8.28
N GLU A 8 -1.85 -14.93 8.37
CA GLU A 8 -3.06 -14.74 9.16
C GLU A 8 -2.75 -14.60 10.67
N ALA A 9 -1.86 -15.44 11.20
CA ALA A 9 -1.39 -15.31 12.58
C ALA A 9 -0.63 -13.98 12.82
N TRP A 10 0.11 -13.49 11.82
CA TRP A 10 0.74 -12.18 11.87
C TRP A 10 -0.29 -11.04 11.93
N ILE A 11 -1.36 -11.10 11.14
CA ILE A 11 -2.45 -10.10 11.16
C ILE A 11 -3.11 -10.07 12.55
N GLN A 12 -3.45 -11.23 13.11
CA GLN A 12 -4.09 -11.34 14.43
C GLN A 12 -3.24 -10.77 15.57
N ARG A 13 -1.90 -10.80 15.44
CA ARG A 13 -0.97 -10.25 16.43
C ARG A 13 -0.84 -8.74 16.38
N ARG A 14 -1.31 -8.06 15.32
CA ARG A 14 -1.17 -6.60 15.18
C ARG A 14 -2.14 -5.89 16.12
N ARG A 15 -1.60 -5.06 17.02
CA ARG A 15 -2.37 -4.22 17.94
C ARG A 15 -2.40 -2.77 17.44
N GLY A 16 -3.49 -2.04 17.72
CA GLY A 16 -3.62 -0.62 17.40
C GLY A 16 -3.74 -0.28 15.91
N VAL A 17 -4.06 -1.27 15.06
CA VAL A 17 -4.31 -1.05 13.63
C VAL A 17 -5.80 -0.92 13.40
N ILE A 18 -6.21 0.12 12.68
CA ILE A 18 -7.63 0.36 12.37
C ILE A 18 -8.21 -0.77 11.49
N PRO A 19 -9.50 -1.13 11.64
CA PRO A 19 -10.10 -2.25 10.91
C PRO A 19 -9.97 -2.15 9.38
N ALA A 20 -10.12 -0.93 8.82
CA ALA A 20 -9.97 -0.70 7.38
C ALA A 20 -8.59 -1.15 6.86
N THR A 21 -7.52 -0.79 7.57
CA THR A 21 -6.16 -1.21 7.21
C THR A 21 -5.97 -2.72 7.29
N ILE A 22 -6.62 -3.40 8.25
CA ILE A 22 -6.60 -4.87 8.30
C ILE A 22 -7.29 -5.47 7.08
N GLN A 23 -8.43 -4.92 6.67
CA GLN A 23 -9.13 -5.38 5.47
C GLN A 23 -8.29 -5.15 4.20
N ASP A 24 -7.65 -3.99 4.08
CA ASP A 24 -6.76 -3.70 2.95
C ASP A 24 -5.59 -4.69 2.87
N ILE A 25 -5.00 -5.04 4.01
CA ILE A 25 -3.93 -6.02 4.10
C ILE A 25 -4.43 -7.39 3.66
N LYS A 26 -5.57 -7.85 4.19
CA LYS A 26 -6.16 -9.14 3.84
C LYS A 26 -6.52 -9.21 2.35
N GLY A 27 -7.11 -8.16 1.80
CA GLY A 27 -7.45 -8.08 0.39
C GLY A 27 -6.22 -8.20 -0.51
N LEU A 28 -5.15 -7.45 -0.24
CA LEU A 28 -3.91 -7.53 -1.02
C LEU A 28 -3.25 -8.91 -0.93
N LEU A 29 -3.18 -9.49 0.28
CA LEU A 29 -2.59 -10.81 0.46
C LEU A 29 -3.40 -11.88 -0.29
N LYS A 30 -4.72 -11.90 -0.11
CA LYS A 30 -5.62 -12.85 -0.74
C LYS A 30 -5.61 -12.76 -2.27
N ASN A 31 -5.60 -11.56 -2.82
CA ASN A 31 -5.78 -11.36 -4.27
C ASN A 31 -4.47 -11.45 -5.04
N HIS A 32 -3.32 -11.16 -4.42
CA HIS A 32 -2.07 -10.99 -5.15
C HIS A 32 -0.88 -11.76 -4.58
N VAL A 33 -0.92 -12.21 -3.32
CA VAL A 33 0.22 -12.91 -2.71
C VAL A 33 -0.07 -14.40 -2.54
N TYR A 34 -1.21 -14.76 -1.94
CA TYR A 34 -1.59 -16.14 -1.67
C TYR A 34 -1.74 -17.03 -2.92
N PRO A 35 -2.24 -16.54 -4.07
CA PRO A 35 -2.34 -17.38 -5.28
C PRO A 35 -1.00 -17.98 -5.70
N GLU A 36 0.11 -17.27 -5.47
CA GLU A 36 1.46 -17.70 -5.86
C GLU A 36 2.24 -18.32 -4.70
N LEU A 37 2.10 -17.78 -3.49
CA LEU A 37 3.00 -18.07 -2.36
C LEU A 37 2.28 -18.65 -1.13
N GLY A 38 0.95 -18.72 -1.11
CA GLY A 38 0.17 -19.08 0.09
C GLY A 38 0.55 -20.43 0.69
N SER A 39 0.69 -21.44 -0.17
CA SER A 39 1.04 -22.81 0.20
C SER A 39 2.53 -23.03 0.47
N ARG A 40 3.41 -22.08 0.09
CA ARG A 40 4.85 -22.19 0.29
C ARG A 40 5.17 -22.22 1.78
N ARG A 41 6.14 -23.04 2.20
CA ARG A 41 6.57 -23.09 3.60
C ARG A 41 7.32 -21.80 3.97
N ILE A 42 7.03 -21.26 5.14
CA ILE A 42 7.63 -19.98 5.58
C ILE A 42 9.16 -20.02 5.62
N ASN A 43 9.75 -21.17 5.94
CA ASN A 43 11.19 -21.35 6.08
C ASN A 43 11.92 -21.61 4.75
N THR A 44 11.22 -21.59 3.62
CA THR A 44 11.78 -21.82 2.28
C THR A 44 11.67 -20.58 1.39
N PHE A 45 11.61 -19.40 2.01
CA PHE A 45 11.70 -18.13 1.30
C PHE A 45 13.16 -17.71 1.24
N ASP A 46 13.62 -17.40 0.03
CA ASP A 46 14.92 -16.84 -0.29
C ASP A 46 14.73 -15.71 -1.31
N SER A 47 15.81 -15.04 -1.71
CA SER A 47 15.77 -13.96 -2.69
C SER A 47 15.18 -14.39 -4.03
N LEU A 48 15.53 -15.59 -4.51
CA LEU A 48 15.06 -16.15 -5.78
C LEU A 48 13.53 -16.28 -5.80
N VAL A 49 12.92 -16.74 -4.71
CA VAL A 49 11.45 -16.83 -4.59
C VAL A 49 10.81 -15.45 -4.67
N ILE A 50 11.42 -14.43 -4.07
CA ILE A 50 10.88 -13.06 -4.12
C ILE A 50 11.02 -12.47 -5.53
N GLU A 51 12.15 -12.68 -6.19
CA GLU A 51 12.38 -12.22 -7.57
C GLU A 51 11.40 -12.88 -8.55
N GLN A 52 11.18 -14.19 -8.41
CA GLN A 52 10.18 -14.91 -9.21
C GLN A 52 8.78 -14.34 -9.00
N TYR A 53 8.41 -14.02 -7.75
CA TYR A 53 7.13 -13.40 -7.46
C TYR A 53 6.98 -12.03 -8.14
N ILE A 54 8.02 -11.19 -8.11
CA ILE A 54 8.04 -9.88 -8.81
C ILE A 54 7.87 -10.09 -10.32
N ALA A 55 8.67 -10.98 -10.92
CA ALA A 55 8.61 -11.27 -12.34
C ALA A 55 7.25 -11.81 -12.77
N THR A 56 6.57 -12.60 -11.93
CA THR A 56 5.20 -13.07 -12.19
C THR A 56 4.19 -11.91 -12.20
N MET A 57 4.29 -10.96 -11.25
CA MET A 57 3.41 -9.79 -11.25
C MET A 57 3.58 -8.93 -12.51
N GLU A 58 4.83 -8.74 -12.95
CA GLU A 58 5.16 -8.00 -14.17
C GLU A 58 4.64 -8.71 -15.42
N ARG A 59 4.86 -10.03 -15.52
CA ARG A 59 4.37 -10.86 -16.63
C ARG A 59 2.84 -10.87 -16.72
N ASN A 60 2.16 -10.85 -15.57
CA ASN A 60 0.70 -10.80 -15.50
C ASN A 60 0.14 -9.39 -15.78
N GLY A 61 0.99 -8.39 -16.02
CA GLY A 61 0.56 -7.04 -16.37
C GLY A 61 -0.14 -6.30 -15.21
N LEU A 62 0.15 -6.65 -13.96
CA LEU A 62 -0.44 -5.96 -12.81
C LEU A 62 0.01 -4.49 -12.79
N GLY A 63 -0.89 -3.56 -12.46
CA GLY A 63 -0.53 -2.14 -12.35
C GLY A 63 0.53 -1.88 -11.29
N LEU A 64 1.45 -0.93 -11.54
CA LEU A 64 2.61 -0.66 -10.67
C LEU A 64 2.25 -0.40 -9.20
N ALA A 65 1.12 0.27 -8.95
CA ALA A 65 0.61 0.48 -7.60
C ALA A 65 0.30 -0.84 -6.88
N VAL A 66 -0.34 -1.78 -7.57
CA VAL A 66 -0.66 -3.12 -7.05
C VAL A 66 0.62 -3.90 -6.80
N GLN A 67 1.57 -3.89 -7.75
CA GLN A 67 2.86 -4.56 -7.58
C GLN A 67 3.59 -4.09 -6.32
N LYS A 68 3.73 -2.76 -6.15
CA LYS A 68 4.38 -2.17 -4.98
C LYS A 68 3.64 -2.47 -3.68
N ASN A 69 2.32 -2.39 -3.69
CA ASN A 69 1.51 -2.65 -2.51
C ASN A 69 1.62 -4.11 -2.07
N SER A 70 1.49 -5.06 -3.00
CA SER A 70 1.62 -6.49 -2.76
C SER A 70 3.03 -6.85 -2.26
N PHE A 71 4.08 -6.35 -2.92
CA PHE A 71 5.46 -6.52 -2.48
C PHE A 71 5.68 -5.98 -1.06
N THR A 72 5.14 -4.80 -0.74
CA THR A 72 5.25 -4.21 0.60
C THR A 72 4.58 -5.06 1.67
N ARG A 73 3.43 -5.69 1.35
CA ARG A 73 2.74 -6.61 2.27
C ARG A 73 3.55 -7.89 2.48
N LEU A 74 4.02 -8.52 1.40
CA LEU A 74 4.90 -9.69 1.48
C LEU A 74 6.13 -9.40 2.35
N LYS A 75 6.81 -8.28 2.10
CA LYS A 75 7.97 -7.82 2.87
C LYS A 75 7.68 -7.61 4.35
N SER A 76 6.50 -7.12 4.69
CA SER A 76 6.10 -6.92 6.08
C SER A 76 5.97 -8.25 6.84
N VAL A 77 5.36 -9.26 6.20
CA VAL A 77 5.17 -10.59 6.80
C VAL A 77 6.50 -11.32 6.94
N LEU A 78 7.29 -11.39 5.87
CA LEU A 78 8.56 -12.12 5.86
C LEU A 78 9.62 -11.50 6.77
N ARG A 79 9.65 -10.16 6.92
CA ARG A 79 10.52 -9.51 7.91
C ARG A 79 10.13 -9.82 9.35
N ASP A 80 8.83 -9.96 9.64
CA ASP A 80 8.38 -10.43 10.96
C ASP A 80 8.80 -11.89 11.19
N ALA A 81 8.65 -12.75 10.17
CA ALA A 81 9.07 -14.14 10.22
C ALA A 81 10.58 -14.28 10.47
N HIS A 82 11.40 -13.56 9.72
CA HIS A 82 12.85 -13.52 9.91
C HIS A 82 13.24 -13.03 11.31
N ARG A 83 12.65 -11.91 11.79
CA ARG A 83 12.90 -11.39 13.14
C ARG A 83 12.59 -12.40 14.25
N ARG A 84 11.65 -13.32 13.99
CA ARG A 84 11.21 -14.35 14.95
C ARG A 84 11.92 -15.69 14.73
N GLY A 85 12.89 -15.76 13.82
CA GLY A 85 13.67 -16.97 13.54
C GLY A 85 12.95 -18.02 12.71
N ALA A 86 11.80 -17.69 12.10
CA ALA A 86 11.09 -18.62 11.21
C ALA A 86 11.74 -18.71 9.82
N ILE A 87 12.57 -17.72 9.45
CA ILE A 87 13.38 -17.68 8.25
C ILE A 87 14.83 -17.41 8.69
N PRO A 88 15.79 -18.30 8.36
CA PRO A 88 17.17 -18.18 8.84
C PRO A 88 17.87 -16.95 8.25
N ASP A 89 17.82 -16.79 6.94
CA ASP A 89 18.49 -15.72 6.20
C ASP A 89 17.52 -14.60 5.81
N ASP A 90 18.02 -13.40 5.50
CA ASP A 90 17.17 -12.31 4.99
C ASP A 90 16.72 -12.64 3.54
N PRO A 91 15.43 -12.91 3.28
CA PRO A 91 14.95 -13.25 1.96
C PRO A 91 14.91 -12.06 0.99
N PHE A 92 15.26 -10.85 1.44
CA PHE A 92 15.32 -9.64 0.60
C PHE A 92 16.74 -9.17 0.31
N LEU A 93 17.76 -9.96 0.67
CA LEU A 93 19.13 -9.64 0.31
C LEU A 93 19.24 -9.53 -1.21
N ASP A 94 19.76 -8.40 -1.69
CA ASP A 94 19.96 -8.06 -3.11
C ASP A 94 18.72 -8.02 -4.01
N VAL A 95 17.51 -8.17 -3.43
CA VAL A 95 16.25 -8.10 -4.20
C VAL A 95 15.92 -6.66 -4.57
N ILE A 96 15.73 -6.42 -5.87
CA ILE A 96 15.29 -5.12 -6.41
C ILE A 96 13.75 -5.00 -6.30
N PRO A 97 13.22 -4.02 -5.56
CA PRO A 97 11.77 -3.88 -5.39
C PRO A 97 11.08 -3.25 -6.63
N PRO A 98 9.77 -3.50 -6.83
CA PRO A 98 8.99 -2.80 -7.86
C PRO A 98 9.02 -1.28 -7.67
N GLN A 99 9.29 -0.54 -8.74
CA GLN A 99 9.30 0.91 -8.72
C GLN A 99 7.92 1.47 -9.10
N TYR A 100 7.36 2.29 -8.23
CA TYR A 100 6.15 3.06 -8.50
C TYR A 100 6.37 4.51 -8.10
N ASN A 101 6.32 5.36 -9.12
CA ASN A 101 6.31 6.81 -9.01
C ASN A 101 4.96 7.32 -9.52
N PRO A 102 3.97 7.56 -8.64
CA PRO A 102 2.66 8.03 -9.07
C PRO A 102 2.80 9.41 -9.71
N GLU A 103 2.10 9.63 -10.82
CA GLU A 103 1.90 10.99 -11.31
C GLU A 103 1.18 11.81 -10.23
N ARG A 104 1.60 13.06 -10.08
CA ARG A 104 0.98 13.96 -9.11
C ARG A 104 -0.46 14.17 -9.53
N ALA A 105 -1.39 13.79 -8.65
CA ALA A 105 -2.81 14.08 -8.86
C ALA A 105 -2.98 15.57 -9.16
N ILE A 106 -3.50 15.87 -10.35
CA ILE A 106 -3.88 17.23 -10.74
C ILE A 106 -5.08 17.60 -9.89
N ILE A 107 -4.97 18.66 -9.11
CA ILE A 107 -6.08 19.19 -8.33
C ILE A 107 -6.89 20.06 -9.30
N PRO A 108 -8.18 19.75 -9.56
CA PRO A 108 -9.00 20.56 -10.45
C PRO A 108 -9.10 22.01 -9.96
N THR A 109 -9.09 22.94 -10.90
CA THR A 109 -9.35 24.36 -10.66
C THR A 109 -10.81 24.61 -10.29
N LEU A 110 -11.12 25.79 -9.78
CA LEU A 110 -12.49 26.14 -9.38
C LEU A 110 -13.48 26.13 -10.55
N GLU A 111 -13.02 26.50 -11.74
CA GLU A 111 -13.80 26.49 -12.97
C GLU A 111 -14.10 25.04 -13.41
N GLU A 112 -13.08 24.17 -13.42
CA GLU A 112 -13.26 22.75 -13.72
C GLU A 112 -14.16 22.05 -12.70
N LEU A 113 -14.08 22.40 -11.41
CA LEU A 113 -15.01 21.88 -10.40
C LEU A 113 -16.45 22.33 -10.65
N THR A 114 -16.63 23.54 -11.16
CA THR A 114 -17.96 24.06 -11.51
C THR A 114 -18.51 23.34 -12.73
N GLN A 115 -17.68 23.05 -13.73
CA GLN A 115 -18.04 22.26 -14.91
C GLN A 115 -18.39 20.81 -14.54
N ILE A 116 -17.57 20.16 -13.69
CA ILE A 116 -17.83 18.82 -13.15
C ILE A 116 -19.14 18.80 -12.36
N ARG A 117 -19.39 19.84 -11.55
CA ARG A 117 -20.65 20.01 -10.82
C ARG A 117 -21.80 20.07 -11.82
N THR A 118 -21.78 20.96 -12.81
CA THR A 118 -22.90 21.12 -13.77
C THR A 118 -23.13 19.94 -14.71
N ALA A 119 -22.13 19.06 -14.88
CA ALA A 119 -22.23 17.89 -15.74
C ALA A 119 -22.77 16.63 -15.03
N GLY A 120 -22.82 16.62 -13.70
CA GLY A 120 -23.43 15.54 -12.94
C GLY A 120 -24.90 15.83 -12.64
N ASP A 121 -25.81 14.94 -13.02
CA ASP A 121 -27.27 15.16 -12.85
C ASP A 121 -27.82 14.68 -11.50
N ASP A 122 -26.96 14.35 -10.53
CA ASP A 122 -27.36 13.78 -9.23
C ASP A 122 -27.18 14.76 -8.07
N ALA A 123 -28.26 15.01 -7.34
CA ALA A 123 -28.28 15.87 -6.16
C ALA A 123 -27.29 15.40 -5.07
N ASP A 124 -27.07 14.09 -4.93
CA ASP A 124 -26.13 13.52 -3.97
C ASP A 124 -24.68 13.81 -4.38
N PHE A 125 -24.39 13.85 -5.69
CA PHE A 125 -23.07 14.19 -6.20
C PHE A 125 -22.73 15.67 -5.97
N HIS A 126 -23.68 16.58 -6.23
CA HIS A 126 -23.49 18.00 -5.95
C HIS A 126 -23.22 18.27 -4.46
N LEU A 127 -23.95 17.59 -3.56
CA LEU A 127 -23.77 17.74 -2.11
C LEU A 127 -22.35 17.32 -1.67
N VAL A 128 -21.83 16.22 -2.23
CA VAL A 128 -20.47 15.75 -1.94
C VAL A 128 -19.42 16.73 -2.47
N VAL A 129 -19.60 17.26 -3.68
CA VAL A 129 -18.69 18.28 -4.27
C VAL A 129 -18.68 19.55 -3.42
N ASP A 130 -19.85 20.04 -3.02
CA ASP A 130 -20.01 21.27 -2.23
C ASP A 130 -19.41 21.07 -0.81
N LEU A 131 -19.65 19.93 -0.15
CA LEU A 131 -19.06 19.61 1.16
C LEU A 131 -17.52 19.54 1.12
N LYS A 132 -16.95 18.91 0.08
CA LYS A 132 -15.49 18.78 -0.08
C LYS A 132 -14.82 20.09 -0.45
N ARG A 133 -15.54 21.02 -1.09
CA ARG A 133 -15.06 22.39 -1.39
C ARG A 133 -14.87 23.24 -0.13
N HIS A 134 -15.77 23.12 0.85
CA HIS A 134 -15.73 23.95 2.08
C HIS A 134 -14.77 23.43 3.18
N GLY A 135 -14.31 22.18 3.10
CA GLY A 135 -13.45 21.56 4.13
C GLY A 135 -11.96 21.93 4.13
N LYS A 136 -11.49 22.87 3.29
CA LYS A 136 -10.07 23.27 3.19
C LYS A 136 -9.74 24.68 3.68
N SER A 137 -10.62 25.36 4.41
CA SER A 137 -10.30 26.62 5.10
C SER A 137 -9.63 26.38 6.45
N GLY A 138 -8.47 25.72 6.45
CA GLY A 138 -7.57 25.61 7.60
C GLY A 138 -6.24 26.24 7.25
N SER A 139 -6.04 27.51 7.62
CA SER A 139 -4.78 28.23 7.43
C SER A 139 -3.62 27.44 8.03
N LYS A 140 -2.65 27.04 7.21
CA LYS A 140 -1.35 26.57 7.70
C LYS A 140 -0.64 27.77 8.35
N PRO A 141 -0.32 27.74 9.66
CA PRO A 141 0.39 28.86 10.27
C PRO A 141 1.80 28.96 9.67
N PRO A 142 2.35 30.18 9.54
CA PRO A 142 3.68 30.37 8.95
C PRO A 142 4.74 29.69 9.83
N ARG A 143 5.61 28.91 9.18
CA ARG A 143 6.83 28.38 9.79
C ARG A 143 7.67 29.57 10.28
N ARG A 144 7.90 29.67 11.59
CA ARG A 144 8.91 30.58 12.14
C ARG A 144 10.26 30.23 11.48
N ALA A 145 10.85 31.20 10.79
CA ALA A 145 12.24 31.15 10.41
C ALA A 145 13.07 31.22 11.69
N SER A 146 13.83 30.16 11.98
CA SER A 146 14.88 30.21 12.98
C SER A 146 16.01 31.06 12.41
N ALA A 147 16.16 32.28 12.92
CA ALA A 147 17.35 33.07 12.73
C ALA A 147 18.51 32.41 13.51
N THR A 148 19.44 31.81 12.78
CA THR A 148 20.80 31.58 13.27
C THR A 148 21.55 32.87 13.03
N THR A 149 21.79 33.64 14.09
CA THR A 149 22.83 34.67 14.12
C THR A 149 24.05 34.06 14.78
N ALA A 150 25.19 34.36 14.16
CA ALA A 150 26.55 33.97 14.49
C ALA A 150 26.99 34.35 15.91
#